data_AF-A0A413QWG8-F1
#
_entry.id   AF-A0A413QWG8-F1
#
_cell.length_a   1.000
_cell.length_b   1.000
_cell.length_c   1.000
_cell.angle_alpha   90.00
_cell.angle_beta   90.00
_cell.angle_gamma   90.00
#
_symmetry.space_group_name_H-M   'P 1'
#
loop_
_entity.id
_entity.type
_entity.pdbx_description
1 polymer ?
#
loop_
_entity_poly.entity_id
_entity_poly.type
_entity_poly.pdbx_seq_one_letter_code
_entity_poly.pdbx_strand_id
1 'polypeptide(L)'
;MDLEIRYENGSMTVHLEEFLSERRIAKVRKLLKVIRSSFTPECEQQMKEFIQEQTEQFEQVQKEHSIYIEGYTQKVKYAEQQIMQTKHRISQIQTGVKNARFLRDSHRKNTKVWKNRNADVKKYRERLKEPRATLKEQNEELRNLKNLLWQRQKAFDCNVRNKEFYKKVMQEIT
;
A
#
# COMPACT_ATOMS: atom_id res chain seq x y z
N MET A 1 0.78 18.24 18.98
CA MET A 1 1.31 19.26 19.91
C MET A 1 0.86 20.62 19.44
N ASP A 2 0.43 21.48 20.35
CA ASP A 2 -0.09 22.81 20.03
C ASP A 2 0.86 23.88 20.59
N LEU A 3 1.14 24.91 19.79
CA LEU A 3 1.90 26.09 20.21
C LEU A 3 0.93 27.22 20.53
N GLU A 4 0.96 27.73 21.75
CA GLU A 4 0.19 28.92 22.15
C GLU A 4 1.06 30.17 22.06
N ILE A 5 0.82 31.01 21.06
CA ILE A 5 1.61 32.23 20.83
C ILE A 5 0.83 33.45 21.32
N ARG A 6 1.39 34.25 22.24
CA ARG A 6 0.71 35.40 22.86
C ARG A 6 1.26 36.74 22.42
N TYR A 7 0.39 37.73 22.28
CA TYR A 7 0.68 39.13 21.91
C TYR A 7 -0.08 40.09 22.82
N GLU A 8 0.16 41.39 22.63
CA GLU A 8 -0.41 42.49 23.43
C GLU A 8 -1.94 42.47 23.49
N ASN A 9 -2.59 42.10 22.38
CA ASN A 9 -4.05 42.14 22.26
C ASN A 9 -4.68 40.77 21.91
N GLY A 10 -4.01 39.63 22.17
CA GLY A 10 -4.59 38.32 21.92
C GLY A 10 -3.60 37.15 21.87
N SER A 11 -4.09 35.98 21.47
CA SER A 11 -3.29 34.77 21.30
C SER A 11 -3.64 34.03 19.99
N MET A 12 -2.72 33.19 19.53
CA MET A 12 -2.87 32.30 18.38
C MET A 12 -2.41 30.90 18.75
N THR A 13 -3.23 29.90 18.48
CA THR A 13 -2.87 28.49 18.65
C THR A 13 -2.48 27.89 17.31
N VAL A 14 -1.35 27.18 17.26
CA VAL A 14 -0.88 26.48 16.05
C VAL A 14 -0.74 24.99 16.36
N HIS A 15 -1.52 24.16 15.67
CA HIS A 15 -1.38 22.70 15.68
C HIS A 15 -0.12 22.32 14.91
N LEU A 16 1.00 22.12 15.62
CA LEU A 16 2.33 22.08 15.02
C LEU A 16 2.50 20.90 14.05
N GLU A 17 1.95 19.74 14.38
CA GLU A 17 2.04 18.54 13.54
C GLU A 17 1.33 18.74 12.19
N GLU A 18 0.10 19.26 12.21
CA GLU A 18 -0.67 19.56 11.01
C GLU A 18 0.03 20.66 10.19
N PHE A 19 0.52 21.71 10.84
CA PHE A 19 1.24 22.80 10.19
C PHE A 19 2.52 22.32 9.48
N LEU A 20 3.30 21.46 10.13
CA LEU A 20 4.54 20.91 9.56
C LEU A 20 4.26 19.85 8.48
N SER A 21 3.09 19.19 8.51
CA SER A 21 2.69 18.20 7.50
C SER A 21 2.61 18.79 6.08
N GLU A 22 2.39 20.10 5.95
CA GLU A 22 2.40 20.81 4.67
C GLU A 22 3.79 20.89 4.02
N ARG A 23 4.87 20.71 4.80
CA ARG A 23 6.27 20.77 4.37
C ARG A 23 6.66 22.08 3.66
N ARG A 24 6.08 23.21 4.08
CA ARG A 24 6.34 24.54 3.49
C ARG A 24 7.33 25.35 4.33
N ILE A 25 8.61 25.30 3.97
CA ILE A 25 9.68 26.02 4.71
C ILE A 25 9.43 27.54 4.80
N ALA A 26 8.84 28.14 3.76
CA ALA A 26 8.50 29.57 3.79
C ALA A 26 7.43 29.90 4.84
N LYS A 27 6.49 29.00 5.11
CA LYS A 27 5.50 29.16 6.19
C LYS A 27 6.18 29.02 7.55
N VAL A 28 7.08 28.05 7.71
CA VAL A 28 7.88 27.87 8.93
C VAL A 28 8.68 29.13 9.26
N ARG A 29 9.39 29.71 8.28
CA ARG A 29 10.12 30.98 8.45
C ARG A 29 9.21 32.12 8.92
N LYS A 30 7.98 32.20 8.39
CA LYS A 30 7.00 33.20 8.84
C LYS A 30 6.55 32.95 10.27
N LEU A 31 6.27 31.69 10.62
CA LEU A 31 5.89 31.31 11.98
C LEU A 31 7.00 31.62 12.99
N LEU A 32 8.25 31.29 12.67
CA LEU A 32 9.41 31.60 13.51
C LEU A 32 9.56 33.11 13.76
N LYS A 33 9.42 33.94 12.72
CA LYS A 33 9.44 35.40 12.89
C LYS A 33 8.36 35.88 13.86
N VAL A 34 7.16 35.33 13.72
CA VAL A 34 6.01 35.66 14.56
C VAL A 34 6.27 35.25 16.02
N ILE A 35 6.75 34.02 16.26
CA ILE A 35 7.12 33.52 17.59
C ILE A 35 8.19 34.41 18.24
N ARG A 36 9.27 34.73 17.52
CA ARG A 36 10.38 35.55 18.04
C ARG A 36 9.96 36.98 18.41
N SER A 37 8.93 37.51 17.76
CA SER A 37 8.35 38.83 18.08
C SER A 37 7.22 38.79 19.11
N SER A 38 6.85 37.62 19.61
CA SER A 38 5.74 37.41 20.54
C SER A 38 6.18 37.50 22.01
N PHE A 39 5.23 37.43 22.93
CA PHE A 39 5.51 37.29 24.37
C PHE A 39 5.81 35.85 24.81
N THR A 40 5.82 34.91 23.88
CA THR A 40 6.08 33.49 24.12
C THR A 40 7.18 32.98 23.16
N PRO A 41 8.41 33.54 23.20
CA PRO A 41 9.50 33.10 22.34
C PRO A 41 9.94 31.65 22.61
N GLU A 42 9.63 31.10 23.80
CA GLU A 42 9.87 29.70 24.17
C GLU A 42 9.16 28.69 23.26
N CYS A 43 8.12 29.09 22.52
CA CYS A 43 7.49 28.26 21.51
C CYS A 43 8.46 27.82 20.39
N GLU A 44 9.54 28.58 20.15
CA GLU A 44 10.57 28.19 19.19
C GLU A 44 11.34 26.95 19.70
N GLN A 45 11.66 26.93 20.99
CA GLN A 45 12.32 25.79 21.63
C GLN A 45 11.38 24.57 21.70
N GLN A 46 10.09 24.77 21.97
CA GLN A 46 9.10 23.69 21.91
C GLN A 46 9.01 23.07 20.50
N MET A 47 9.04 23.91 19.45
CA MET A 47 9.08 23.42 18.07
C MET A 47 10.36 22.61 17.78
N LYS A 48 11.51 23.07 18.31
CA LYS A 48 12.79 22.36 18.19
C LYS A 48 12.77 20.99 18.85
N GLU A 49 12.26 20.91 20.09
CA GLU A 49 12.13 19.66 20.85
C GLU A 49 11.22 18.67 20.12
N PHE A 50 10.06 19.13 19.66
CA PHE A 50 9.16 18.30 18.85
C PHE A 50 9.88 17.72 17.63
N ILE A 51 10.60 18.54 16.87
CA ILE A 51 11.30 18.06 15.66
C ILE A 51 12.42 17.08 16.02
N GLN A 52 13.11 17.31 17.14
CA GLN A 52 14.18 16.42 17.60
C GLN A 52 13.62 15.05 17.99
N GLU A 53 12.54 15.00 18.76
CA GLU A 53 11.83 13.75 19.11
C GLU A 53 11.39 12.99 17.85
N GLN A 54 10.83 13.70 16.87
CA GLN A 54 10.44 13.10 15.58
C GLN A 54 11.65 12.57 14.80
N THR A 55 12.80 13.23 14.92
CA THR A 55 14.04 12.83 14.23
C THR A 55 14.67 11.59 14.87
N GLU A 56 14.57 11.44 16.19
CA GLU A 56 15.07 10.25 16.91
C GLU A 56 14.32 8.98 16.52
N GLN A 57 12.99 9.08 16.37
CA GLN A 57 12.16 7.95 15.95
C GLN A 57 12.29 7.62 14.45
N PHE A 58 12.90 8.53 13.68
CA PHE A 58 12.94 8.46 12.23
C PHE A 58 13.53 7.16 11.68
N GLU A 59 14.71 6.80 12.18
CA GLU A 59 15.44 5.63 11.68
C GLU A 59 14.72 4.33 12.03
N GLN A 60 14.09 4.28 13.21
CA GLN A 60 13.31 3.14 13.64
C GLN A 60 12.09 2.94 12.74
N VAL A 61 11.30 4.01 12.51
CA VAL A 61 10.13 3.97 11.62
C VAL A 61 10.52 3.62 10.19
N GLN A 62 11.66 4.13 9.72
CA GLN A 62 12.17 3.80 8.38
C GLN A 62 12.55 2.32 8.26
N LYS A 63 13.28 1.77 9.25
CA LYS A 63 13.64 0.34 9.30
C LYS A 63 12.40 -0.54 9.36
N GLU A 64 11.43 -0.19 10.20
CA GLU A 64 10.17 -0.92 10.32
C GLU A 64 9.44 -0.99 8.96
N HIS A 65 9.25 0.15 8.29
CA HIS A 65 8.63 0.17 6.97
C HIS A 65 9.43 -0.65 5.94
N SER A 66 10.77 -0.59 5.98
CA SER A 66 11.63 -1.38 5.09
C SER A 66 11.40 -2.88 5.26
N ILE A 67 11.33 -3.37 6.50
CA ILE A 67 11.07 -4.79 6.81
C ILE A 67 9.72 -5.23 6.25
N TYR A 68 8.67 -4.41 6.46
CA TYR A 68 7.35 -4.71 5.91
C TYR A 68 7.32 -4.69 4.38
N ILE A 69 7.98 -3.73 3.74
CA ILE A 69 8.08 -3.64 2.27
C ILE A 69 8.74 -4.90 1.71
N GLU A 70 9.85 -5.34 2.30
CA GLU A 70 10.53 -6.57 1.88
C GLU A 70 9.62 -7.79 2.05
N GLY A 71 9.00 -7.94 3.23
CA GLY A 71 8.09 -9.05 3.51
C GLY A 71 6.89 -9.10 2.56
N TYR A 72 6.25 -7.95 2.28
CA TYR A 72 5.14 -7.89 1.33
C TYR A 72 5.61 -8.14 -0.11
N THR A 73 6.79 -7.66 -0.50
CA THR A 73 7.37 -7.92 -1.83
C THR A 73 7.56 -9.42 -2.05
N GLN A 74 8.07 -10.14 -1.04
CA GLN A 74 8.20 -11.60 -1.11
C GLN A 74 6.84 -12.30 -1.21
N LYS A 75 5.85 -11.89 -0.39
CA LYS A 75 4.48 -12.44 -0.44
C LYS A 75 3.81 -12.21 -1.80
N VAL A 76 3.98 -11.02 -2.40
CA VAL A 76 3.48 -10.70 -3.74
C VAL A 76 4.09 -11.64 -4.78
N LYS A 77 5.41 -11.82 -4.78
CA LYS A 77 6.09 -12.75 -5.70
C LYS A 77 5.57 -14.18 -5.57
N TYR A 78 5.40 -14.66 -4.34
CA TYR A 78 4.87 -16.00 -4.08
C TYR A 78 3.43 -16.14 -4.59
N ALA A 79 2.56 -15.17 -4.31
CA ALA A 79 1.18 -15.18 -4.78
C ALA A 79 1.09 -15.14 -6.33
N GLU A 80 1.95 -14.35 -6.99
CA GLU A 80 2.04 -14.32 -8.45
C GLU A 80 2.44 -15.68 -9.04
N GLN A 81 3.37 -16.38 -8.40
CA GLN A 81 3.75 -17.74 -8.79
C GLN A 81 2.60 -18.74 -8.63
N GLN A 82 1.86 -18.69 -7.52
CA GLN A 82 0.69 -19.54 -7.30
C GLN A 82 -0.39 -19.28 -8.37
N ILE A 83 -0.65 -18.02 -8.70
CA ILE A 83 -1.58 -17.63 -9.77
C ILE A 83 -1.14 -18.19 -11.12
N MET A 84 0.16 -18.13 -11.42
CA MET A 84 0.71 -18.67 -12.67
C MET A 84 0.47 -20.18 -12.78
N GLN A 85 0.70 -20.93 -11.70
CA GLN A 85 0.45 -22.37 -11.65
C GLN A 85 -1.04 -22.70 -11.82
N THR A 86 -1.92 -21.98 -11.13
CA THR A 86 -3.38 -22.15 -11.27
C THR A 86 -3.84 -21.84 -12.70
N LYS A 87 -3.34 -20.76 -13.31
CA LYS A 87 -3.64 -20.41 -14.71
C LYS A 87 -3.20 -21.52 -15.66
N HIS A 88 -2.02 -22.09 -15.44
CA HIS A 88 -1.53 -23.22 -16.23
C HIS A 88 -2.45 -24.45 -16.11
N ARG A 89 -2.83 -24.83 -14.89
CA ARG A 89 -3.79 -25.91 -14.62
C ARG A 89 -5.13 -25.68 -15.32
N ILE A 90 -5.67 -24.47 -15.24
CA ILE A 90 -6.90 -24.08 -15.95
C ILE A 90 -6.74 -24.27 -17.46
N SER A 91 -5.62 -23.82 -18.04
CA SER A 91 -5.34 -23.95 -19.48
C SER A 91 -5.30 -25.43 -19.92
N GLN A 92 -4.63 -26.30 -19.15
CA GLN A 92 -4.62 -27.74 -19.44
C GLN A 92 -6.02 -28.35 -19.44
N ILE A 93 -6.85 -28.02 -18.44
CA ILE A 93 -8.22 -28.52 -18.37
C ILE A 93 -9.07 -27.96 -19.52
N GLN A 94 -8.89 -26.69 -19.89
CA GLN A 94 -9.56 -26.07 -21.03
C GLN A 94 -9.24 -26.76 -22.36
N THR A 95 -7.98 -27.16 -22.56
CA THR A 95 -7.59 -28.00 -23.72
C THR A 95 -8.34 -29.33 -23.70
N GLY A 96 -8.46 -29.98 -22.54
CA GLY A 96 -9.29 -31.18 -22.37
C GLY A 96 -10.77 -30.96 -22.73
N VAL A 97 -11.36 -29.83 -22.31
CA VAL A 97 -12.73 -29.43 -22.70
C VAL A 97 -12.84 -29.26 -24.22
N LYS A 98 -11.85 -28.62 -24.86
CA LYS A 98 -11.83 -28.39 -26.31
C LYS A 98 -11.79 -29.73 -27.08
N ASN A 99 -10.91 -30.63 -26.67
CA ASN A 99 -10.77 -31.95 -27.29
C ASN A 99 -12.03 -32.81 -27.10
N ALA A 100 -12.57 -32.86 -25.88
CA ALA A 100 -13.81 -33.60 -25.60
C ALA A 100 -15.01 -33.04 -26.37
N ARG A 101 -15.07 -31.71 -26.54
CA ARG A 101 -16.10 -31.05 -27.34
C ARG A 101 -15.98 -31.41 -28.82
N PHE A 102 -14.77 -31.34 -29.37
CA PHE A 102 -14.49 -31.74 -30.75
C PHE A 102 -14.92 -33.19 -31.03
N LEU A 103 -14.52 -34.13 -30.14
CA LEU A 103 -14.90 -35.54 -30.24
C LEU A 103 -16.40 -35.78 -30.06
N ARG A 104 -17.09 -34.97 -29.26
CA ARG A 104 -18.55 -35.05 -29.14
C ARG A 104 -19.21 -34.59 -30.43
N ASP A 105 -18.73 -33.51 -31.01
CA ASP A 105 -19.34 -32.85 -32.17
C ASP A 105 -19.13 -33.63 -33.49
N SER A 106 -18.18 -34.56 -33.52
CA SER A 106 -18.01 -35.51 -34.64
C SER A 106 -19.08 -36.61 -34.70
N HIS A 107 -19.94 -36.73 -33.69
CA HIS A 107 -21.00 -37.74 -33.63
C HIS A 107 -22.39 -37.11 -33.71
N ARG A 108 -23.34 -37.82 -34.35
CA ARG A 108 -24.75 -37.39 -34.39
C ARG A 108 -25.32 -37.28 -32.98
N LYS A 109 -26.01 -36.17 -32.72
CA LYS A 109 -26.65 -35.87 -31.43
C LYS A 109 -27.54 -37.03 -30.96
N ASN A 110 -27.55 -37.27 -29.65
CA ASN A 110 -28.35 -38.30 -28.97
C ASN A 110 -27.98 -39.77 -29.25
N THR A 111 -26.96 -40.04 -30.07
CA THR A 111 -26.37 -41.39 -30.16
C THR A 111 -25.71 -41.78 -28.83
N LYS A 112 -25.55 -43.10 -28.58
CA LYS A 112 -24.88 -43.60 -27.38
C LYS A 112 -23.46 -43.04 -27.23
N VAL A 113 -22.71 -43.00 -28.33
CA VAL A 113 -21.35 -42.44 -28.37
C VAL A 113 -21.35 -40.94 -28.07
N TRP A 114 -22.28 -40.17 -28.67
CA TRP A 114 -22.44 -38.75 -28.37
C TRP A 114 -22.75 -38.50 -26.89
N LYS A 115 -23.66 -39.28 -26.28
CA LYS A 115 -24.01 -39.15 -24.85
C LYS A 115 -22.80 -39.40 -23.95
N ASN A 116 -21.98 -40.42 -24.27
CA ASN A 116 -20.74 -40.71 -23.54
C ASN A 116 -19.74 -39.54 -23.64
N ARG A 117 -19.48 -39.03 -24.85
CA ARG A 117 -18.58 -37.88 -25.05
C ARG A 117 -19.11 -36.59 -24.41
N ASN A 118 -20.42 -36.39 -24.38
CA ASN A 118 -21.03 -35.27 -23.67
C ASN A 118 -20.87 -35.36 -22.15
N ALA A 119 -20.86 -36.58 -21.59
CA ALA A 119 -20.52 -36.80 -20.19
C ALA A 119 -19.07 -36.42 -19.89
N ASP A 120 -18.12 -36.74 -20.79
CA ASP A 120 -16.72 -36.30 -20.67
C ASP A 120 -16.61 -34.77 -20.66
N VAL A 121 -17.31 -34.08 -21.57
CA VAL A 121 -17.37 -32.60 -21.58
C VAL A 121 -17.88 -32.03 -20.26
N LYS A 122 -18.94 -32.63 -19.68
CA LYS A 122 -19.46 -32.23 -18.37
C LYS A 122 -18.43 -32.45 -17.27
N LYS A 123 -17.75 -33.60 -17.27
CA LYS A 123 -16.69 -33.93 -16.30
C LYS A 123 -15.55 -32.91 -16.32
N TYR A 124 -15.06 -32.53 -17.49
CA TYR A 124 -14.01 -31.50 -17.59
C TYR A 124 -14.50 -30.10 -17.19
N ARG A 125 -15.75 -29.74 -17.51
CA ARG A 125 -16.34 -28.47 -17.06
C ARG A 125 -16.50 -28.43 -15.54
N GLU A 126 -16.87 -29.53 -14.92
CA GLU A 126 -16.95 -29.63 -13.46
C GLU A 126 -15.58 -29.42 -12.83
N ARG A 127 -14.55 -30.07 -13.38
CA ARG A 127 -13.15 -29.90 -12.96
C ARG A 127 -12.62 -28.46 -13.10
N LEU A 128 -13.24 -27.61 -13.92
CA LEU A 128 -12.86 -26.19 -14.04
C LEU A 128 -13.41 -25.31 -12.92
N LYS A 129 -14.44 -25.75 -12.18
CA LYS A 129 -15.09 -24.90 -11.16
C LYS A 129 -14.12 -24.54 -10.03
N GLU A 130 -13.47 -25.54 -9.43
CA GLU A 130 -12.55 -25.35 -8.31
C GLU A 130 -11.35 -24.47 -8.70
N PRO A 131 -10.57 -24.75 -9.75
CA PRO A 131 -9.43 -23.91 -10.10
C PRO A 131 -9.80 -22.46 -10.43
N ARG A 132 -11.01 -22.24 -10.99
CA ARG A 132 -11.50 -20.88 -11.27
C ARG A 132 -11.89 -20.13 -10.00
N ALA A 133 -12.49 -20.82 -9.02
CA ALA A 133 -12.78 -20.24 -7.71
C ALA A 133 -11.47 -19.88 -7.00
N THR A 134 -10.53 -20.83 -6.94
CA THR A 134 -9.19 -20.63 -6.38
C THR A 134 -8.46 -19.46 -7.04
N LEU A 135 -8.49 -19.36 -8.38
CA LEU A 135 -7.88 -18.23 -9.08
C LEU A 135 -8.53 -16.89 -8.72
N LYS A 136 -9.84 -16.85 -8.50
CA LYS A 136 -10.54 -15.62 -8.09
C LYS A 136 -10.07 -15.17 -6.71
N GLU A 137 -9.99 -16.09 -5.75
CA GLU A 137 -9.51 -15.83 -4.40
C GLU A 137 -8.05 -15.37 -4.38
N GLN A 138 -7.17 -16.08 -5.12
CA GLN A 138 -5.76 -15.71 -5.26
C GLN A 138 -5.56 -14.30 -5.84
N ASN A 139 -6.35 -13.90 -6.83
CA ASN A 139 -6.26 -12.54 -7.39
C ASN A 139 -6.72 -11.46 -6.39
N GLU A 140 -7.73 -11.75 -5.58
CA GLU A 140 -8.18 -10.82 -4.53
C GLU A 140 -7.12 -10.68 -3.44
N GLU A 141 -6.51 -11.79 -3.00
CA GLU A 141 -5.40 -11.77 -2.07
C GLU A 141 -4.20 -10.98 -2.62
N LEU A 142 -3.83 -11.22 -3.88
CA LEU A 142 -2.75 -10.47 -4.55
C LEU A 142 -3.04 -8.97 -4.58
N ARG A 143 -4.30 -8.58 -4.87
CA ARG A 143 -4.72 -7.18 -4.86
C ARG A 143 -4.54 -6.56 -3.47
N ASN A 144 -4.95 -7.26 -2.43
CA ASN A 144 -4.81 -6.81 -1.05
C ASN A 144 -3.32 -6.68 -0.64
N LEU A 145 -2.48 -7.64 -1.00
CA LEU A 145 -1.04 -7.58 -0.76
C LEU A 145 -0.38 -6.39 -1.49
N LYS A 146 -0.75 -6.13 -2.75
CA LYS A 146 -0.25 -4.98 -3.51
C LYS A 146 -0.69 -3.65 -2.88
N ASN A 147 -1.92 -3.57 -2.39
CA ASN A 147 -2.40 -2.39 -1.67
C ASN A 147 -1.62 -2.14 -0.38
N LEU A 148 -1.37 -3.19 0.42
CA LEU A 148 -0.57 -3.09 1.66
C LEU A 148 0.87 -2.67 1.37
N LEU A 149 1.49 -3.27 0.35
CA LEU A 149 2.83 -2.91 -0.11
C LEU A 149 2.89 -1.42 -0.51
N TRP A 150 1.93 -0.97 -1.31
CA TRP A 150 1.84 0.43 -1.72
C TRP A 150 1.67 1.38 -0.55
N GLN A 151 0.82 1.05 0.43
CA GLN A 151 0.64 1.86 1.64
C GLN A 151 1.95 1.98 2.44
N ARG A 152 2.69 0.88 2.60
CA ARG A 152 3.98 0.87 3.30
C ARG A 152 5.04 1.65 2.53
N GLN A 153 5.10 1.52 1.21
CA GLN A 153 6.00 2.32 0.37
C GLN A 153 5.67 3.81 0.49
N LYS A 154 4.39 4.19 0.41
CA LYS A 154 3.95 5.58 0.58
C LYS A 154 4.35 6.13 1.94
N ALA A 155 4.19 5.35 3.01
CA ALA A 155 4.58 5.74 4.37
C ALA A 155 6.11 5.91 4.48
N PHE A 156 6.89 4.99 3.92
CA PHE A 156 8.35 5.08 3.84
C PHE A 156 8.80 6.35 3.10
N ASP A 157 8.23 6.62 1.92
CA ASP A 157 8.58 7.79 1.11
C ASP A 157 8.12 9.11 1.79
N CYS A 158 7.00 9.08 2.52
CA CYS A 158 6.59 10.20 3.37
C CYS A 158 7.58 10.44 4.50
N ASN A 159 8.05 9.37 5.15
CA ASN A 159 9.08 9.45 6.18
C ASN A 159 10.32 10.13 5.59
N VAL A 160 10.90 9.61 4.50
CA VAL A 160 12.11 10.20 3.88
C VAL A 160 11.97 11.70 3.61
N ARG A 161 10.83 12.13 3.06
CA ARG A 161 10.54 13.55 2.82
C ARG A 161 10.41 14.36 4.11
N ASN A 162 9.82 13.80 5.16
CA ASN A 162 9.74 14.45 6.47
C ASN A 162 11.14 14.65 7.07
N LYS A 163 12.07 13.68 6.96
CA LYS A 163 13.46 13.84 7.43
C LYS A 163 14.14 15.05 6.79
N GLU A 164 14.08 15.12 5.47
CA GLU A 164 14.72 16.21 4.72
C GLU A 164 14.10 17.56 5.08
N PHE A 165 12.78 17.59 5.25
CA PHE A 165 12.06 18.80 5.64
C PHE A 165 12.44 19.24 7.06
N TYR A 166 12.39 18.34 8.04
CA TYR A 166 12.75 18.64 9.44
C TYR A 166 14.20 19.07 9.58
N LYS A 167 15.13 18.46 8.84
CA LYS A 167 16.52 18.92 8.79
C LYS A 167 16.62 20.38 8.33
N LYS A 168 15.81 20.81 7.34
CA LYS A 168 15.77 22.21 6.90
C LYS A 168 15.15 23.12 7.96
N VAL A 169 14.09 22.68 8.64
CA VAL A 169 13.48 23.48 9.71
C VAL A 169 14.45 23.71 10.86
N MET A 170 15.21 22.68 11.26
CA MET A 170 16.25 22.81 12.29
C MET A 170 17.35 23.81 11.93
N GLN A 171 17.60 24.06 10.63
CA GLN A 171 18.54 25.09 10.17
C GLN A 171 17.98 26.52 10.27
N GLU A 172 16.66 26.68 10.36
CA GLU A 172 16.00 27.98 10.48
C GLU A 172 15.81 28.41 11.95
N ILE A 173 15.72 27.45 12.85
CA ILE A 173 15.68 27.66 14.30
C ILE A 173 17.05 28.16 14.77
N THR A 174 17.09 29.23 15.57
CA THR A 174 18.33 29.90 16.01
C THR A 174 18.58 29.67 17.50
#